data_AF-A0A9E6CPF8-F1
#
_entry.id   AF-A0A9E6CPF8-F1
#
_cell.length_a   1.000
_cell.length_b   1.000
_cell.length_c   1.000
_cell.angle_alpha   90.00
_cell.angle_beta   90.00
_cell.angle_gamma   90.00
#
_symmetry.space_group_name_H-M   'P 1'
#
loop_
_entity.id
_entity.type
_entity.pdbx_description
1 polymer ?
#
loop_
_entity_poly.entity_id
_entity_poly.type
_entity_poly.pdbx_seq_one_letter_code
_entity_poly.pdbx_strand_id
1 'polypeptide(L)'
;MNEKNEMELKEFIGTWKNDFGNILEIKPNDKNSLKVTFISGETGKPVIRDYFDKKESIDMLAELDYYESSLEVELWKKGKGFQLSLLYDWMDYRIEPGYRLAPGLTQNADDNFTEKYGHLFMPLEHYKRIDE
;
A
#
# COMPACT_ATOMS: atom_id res chain seq x y z
N MET A 1 2.29 -22.71 10.32
CA MET A 1 2.49 -21.25 10.20
C MET A 1 2.72 -20.75 11.62
N ASN A 2 3.77 -19.99 11.83
CA ASN A 2 4.19 -19.54 13.15
C ASN A 2 3.47 -18.23 13.50
N GLU A 3 3.25 -17.99 14.79
CA GLU A 3 2.63 -16.77 15.37
C GLU A 3 3.33 -15.47 14.94
N LYS A 4 4.56 -15.57 14.41
CA LYS A 4 5.38 -14.46 13.91
C LYS A 4 4.70 -13.67 12.77
N ASN A 5 4.14 -14.36 11.77
CA ASN A 5 3.54 -13.69 10.60
C ASN A 5 2.25 -12.92 10.96
N GLU A 6 1.50 -13.39 11.96
CA GLU A 6 0.31 -12.65 12.43
C GLU A 6 0.69 -11.38 13.20
N MET A 7 1.85 -11.35 13.87
CA MET A 7 2.34 -10.13 14.52
C MET A 7 2.82 -9.11 13.50
N GLU A 8 3.47 -9.54 12.41
CA GLU A 8 4.01 -8.65 11.37
C GLU A 8 2.91 -7.94 10.56
N LEU A 9 1.84 -8.65 10.20
CA LEU A 9 0.72 -8.02 9.47
C LEU A 9 -0.06 -7.01 10.31
N LYS A 10 -0.10 -7.18 11.64
CA LYS A 10 -0.82 -6.25 12.54
C LYS A 10 -0.23 -4.86 12.52
N GLU A 11 1.08 -4.73 12.29
CA GLU A 11 1.76 -3.44 12.21
C GLU A 11 1.28 -2.59 11.02
N PHE A 12 0.67 -3.19 10.00
CA PHE A 12 0.12 -2.46 8.85
C PHE A 12 -1.34 -2.06 9.03
N ILE A 13 -2.12 -2.77 9.84
CA ILE A 13 -3.57 -2.56 9.98
C ILE A 13 -3.86 -1.16 10.51
N GLY A 14 -4.83 -0.47 9.94
CA GLY A 14 -5.26 0.86 10.35
C GLY A 14 -5.37 1.84 9.18
N THR A 15 -5.59 3.10 9.54
CA THR A 15 -5.72 4.18 8.56
C THR A 15 -4.43 4.99 8.56
N TRP A 16 -3.91 5.22 7.35
CA TRP A 16 -2.65 5.89 7.14
C TRP A 16 -2.84 7.06 6.19
N LYS A 17 -2.22 8.20 6.46
CA LYS A 17 -2.34 9.42 5.66
C LYS A 17 -0.97 10.02 5.40
N ASN A 18 -0.74 10.45 4.16
CA ASN A 18 0.46 11.22 3.82
C ASN A 18 0.18 12.74 3.80
N ASP A 19 1.23 13.55 3.67
CA ASP A 19 1.14 15.01 3.74
C ASP A 19 0.38 15.63 2.54
N PHE A 20 0.16 14.86 1.47
CA PHE A 20 -0.65 15.22 0.31
C PHE A 20 -2.12 14.81 0.45
N GLY A 21 -2.48 14.19 1.57
CA GLY A 21 -3.85 13.79 1.87
C GLY A 21 -4.28 12.46 1.27
N ASN A 22 -3.39 11.72 0.58
CA ASN A 22 -3.69 10.34 0.20
C ASN A 22 -3.90 9.51 1.46
N ILE A 23 -4.86 8.60 1.41
CA ILE A 23 -5.21 7.71 2.53
C ILE A 23 -5.09 6.26 2.09
N LEU A 24 -4.48 5.44 2.96
CA LEU A 24 -4.54 3.99 2.90
C LEU A 24 -5.40 3.48 4.07
N GLU A 25 -6.45 2.73 3.76
CA GLU A 25 -7.20 1.98 4.76
C GLU A 25 -6.80 0.51 4.64
N ILE A 26 -6.19 -0.04 5.69
CA ILE A 26 -5.63 -1.39 5.69
C ILE A 26 -6.37 -2.23 6.72
N LYS A 27 -7.02 -3.31 6.27
CA LYS A 27 -7.84 -4.20 7.11
C LYS A 27 -7.49 -5.68 6.90
N PRO A 28 -7.75 -6.56 7.90
CA PRO A 28 -7.62 -8.00 7.71
C PRO A 28 -8.44 -8.52 6.53
N ASN A 29 -7.87 -9.46 5.77
CA ASN A 29 -8.61 -10.26 4.79
C ASN A 29 -8.73 -11.71 5.26
N ASP A 30 -7.59 -12.34 5.52
CA ASP A 30 -7.48 -13.65 6.16
C ASP A 30 -6.20 -13.71 6.99
N LYS A 31 -5.84 -14.90 7.49
CA LYS A 31 -4.65 -15.09 8.33
C LYS A 31 -3.32 -14.66 7.67
N ASN A 32 -3.25 -14.58 6.34
CA ASN A 32 -2.02 -14.36 5.59
C ASN A 32 -2.06 -13.11 4.72
N SER A 33 -3.18 -12.39 4.71
CA SER A 33 -3.39 -11.30 3.77
C SER A 33 -4.23 -10.19 4.36
N LEU A 34 -4.02 -9.00 3.81
CA LEU A 34 -4.75 -7.80 4.11
C LEU A 34 -5.52 -7.33 2.87
N LYS A 35 -6.42 -6.39 3.11
CA LYS A 35 -7.11 -5.60 2.09
C LYS A 35 -6.71 -4.16 2.25
N VAL A 36 -6.36 -3.52 1.14
CA VAL A 36 -5.95 -2.11 1.11
C VAL A 36 -6.89 -1.33 0.21
N THR A 37 -7.46 -0.26 0.74
CA THR A 37 -8.13 0.78 -0.05
C THR A 37 -7.22 1.99 -0.15
N PHE A 38 -6.99 2.47 -1.37
CA PHE A 38 -6.28 3.73 -1.63
C PHE A 38 -7.30 4.81 -1.98
N ILE A 39 -7.24 5.95 -1.30
CA ILE A 39 -8.07 7.13 -1.54
C ILE A 39 -7.15 8.28 -1.92
N SER A 40 -7.41 8.90 -3.07
CA SER A 40 -6.66 10.06 -3.55
C SER A 40 -6.95 11.29 -2.68
N GLY A 41 -5.91 11.96 -2.21
CA GLY A 41 -6.01 13.22 -1.47
C GLY A 41 -6.55 14.37 -2.29
N GLU A 42 -6.37 14.33 -3.61
CA GLU A 42 -6.90 15.34 -4.53
C GLU A 42 -8.42 15.26 -4.69
N THR A 43 -8.96 14.04 -4.75
CA THR A 43 -10.37 13.80 -5.07
C THR A 43 -11.21 13.37 -3.87
N GLY A 44 -10.57 12.92 -2.79
CA GLY A 44 -11.24 12.31 -1.64
C GLY A 44 -11.92 10.98 -1.97
N LYS A 45 -11.58 10.35 -3.09
CA LYS A 45 -12.21 9.13 -3.59
C LYS A 45 -11.19 8.06 -3.96
N PRO A 46 -11.58 6.78 -3.97
CA PRO A 46 -10.78 5.72 -4.56
C PRO A 46 -10.44 6.01 -6.03
N VAL A 47 -9.21 5.69 -6.40
CA VAL A 47 -8.71 5.84 -7.77
C VAL A 47 -9.37 4.82 -8.68
N ILE A 48 -9.77 5.25 -9.86
CA ILE A 48 -10.27 4.37 -10.92
C ILE A 48 -9.08 3.78 -11.68
N ARG A 49 -8.98 2.45 -11.69
CA ARG A 49 -7.94 1.72 -12.42
C ARG A 49 -8.44 1.38 -13.82
N ASP A 50 -8.22 2.29 -14.77
CA ASP A 50 -8.66 2.10 -16.17
C ASP A 50 -8.09 0.84 -16.82
N TYR A 51 -6.88 0.44 -16.42
CA TYR A 51 -6.21 -0.78 -16.87
C TYR A 51 -6.80 -2.06 -16.24
N PHE A 52 -7.74 -1.93 -15.30
CA PHE A 52 -8.41 -3.06 -14.67
C PHE A 52 -9.94 -2.86 -14.63
N ASP A 53 -10.54 -2.84 -15.82
CA ASP A 53 -12.00 -2.80 -16.00
C ASP A 53 -12.67 -1.64 -15.25
N LYS A 54 -11.96 -0.51 -15.11
CA LYS A 54 -12.38 0.68 -14.35
C LYS A 54 -12.77 0.39 -12.90
N LYS A 55 -12.13 -0.60 -12.29
CA LYS A 55 -12.35 -0.92 -10.88
C LYS A 55 -11.71 0.14 -9.99
N GLU A 56 -12.40 0.46 -8.91
CA GLU A 56 -11.87 1.30 -7.84
C GLU A 56 -10.71 0.60 -7.12
N SER A 57 -9.81 1.39 -6.53
CA SER A 57 -8.72 0.95 -5.66
C SER A 57 -9.21 0.62 -4.24
N ILE A 58 -10.28 -0.17 -4.14
CA ILE A 58 -10.88 -0.62 -2.88
C ILE A 58 -10.57 -2.10 -2.69
N ASP A 59 -10.29 -2.49 -1.43
CA ASP A 59 -10.11 -3.90 -1.02
C ASP A 59 -9.13 -4.68 -1.90
N MET A 60 -8.04 -4.02 -2.29
CA MET A 60 -6.96 -4.63 -3.06
C MET A 60 -6.22 -5.65 -2.18
N LEU A 61 -5.97 -6.85 -2.73
CA LEU A 61 -5.26 -7.89 -2.01
C LEU A 61 -3.84 -7.43 -1.69
N ALA A 62 -3.40 -7.65 -0.45
CA ALA A 62 -2.05 -7.38 -0.04
C ALA A 62 -1.48 -8.54 0.79
N GLU A 63 -0.24 -8.91 0.51
CA GLU A 63 0.49 -9.99 1.18
C GLU A 63 1.91 -9.50 1.50
N LEU A 64 2.56 -10.06 2.51
CA LEU A 64 3.98 -9.77 2.72
C LEU A 64 4.80 -10.30 1.53
N ASP A 65 5.87 -9.57 1.19
CA ASP A 65 6.84 -10.04 0.21
C ASP A 65 7.58 -11.30 0.71
N TYR A 66 8.40 -11.90 -0.16
CA TYR A 66 9.11 -13.15 0.17
C TYR A 66 10.03 -13.01 1.40
N TYR A 67 10.58 -11.80 1.63
CA TYR A 67 11.46 -11.53 2.76
C TYR A 67 10.71 -11.02 4.01
N GLU A 68 9.37 -10.97 3.99
CA GLU A 68 8.53 -10.47 5.09
C GLU A 68 8.90 -9.04 5.53
N SER A 69 9.39 -8.25 4.59
CA SER A 69 9.93 -6.89 4.80
C SER A 69 8.95 -5.78 4.41
N SER A 70 8.06 -6.06 3.46
CA SER A 70 7.11 -5.09 2.92
C SER A 70 5.77 -5.75 2.61
N LEU A 71 4.71 -4.95 2.67
CA LEU A 71 3.38 -5.35 2.27
C LEU A 71 3.17 -4.99 0.78
N GLU A 72 3.02 -5.99 -0.06
CA GLU A 72 2.84 -5.84 -1.51
C GLU A 72 1.36 -5.81 -1.86
N VAL A 73 0.87 -4.65 -2.30
CA VAL A 73 -0.54 -4.42 -2.65
C VAL A 73 -0.74 -4.61 -4.15
N GLU A 74 -1.64 -5.52 -4.51
CA GLU A 74 -1.97 -5.85 -5.89
C GLU A 74 -2.79 -4.73 -6.57
N LEU A 75 -2.13 -3.95 -7.44
CA LEU A 75 -2.79 -2.87 -8.17
C LEU A 75 -3.55 -3.36 -9.40
N TRP A 76 -3.43 -4.65 -9.78
CA TRP A 76 -4.26 -5.28 -10.82
C TRP A 76 -4.86 -6.60 -10.32
N LYS A 77 -4.32 -7.74 -10.76
CA LYS A 77 -4.67 -9.08 -10.31
C LYS A 77 -3.41 -9.71 -9.74
N LYS A 78 -3.58 -10.63 -8.79
CA LYS A 78 -2.47 -11.36 -8.16
C LYS A 78 -1.41 -11.80 -9.18
N GLY A 79 -0.19 -11.30 -8.98
CA GLY A 79 0.97 -11.61 -9.84
C GLY A 79 0.92 -11.02 -11.25
N LYS A 80 0.18 -9.93 -11.48
CA LYS A 80 0.11 -9.26 -12.79
C LYS A 80 0.32 -7.77 -12.69
N GLY A 81 1.09 -7.22 -13.63
CA GLY A 81 1.31 -5.80 -13.77
C GLY A 81 2.29 -5.27 -12.73
N PHE A 82 1.77 -4.48 -11.79
CA PHE A 82 2.57 -3.74 -10.81
C PHE A 82 1.87 -3.70 -9.46
N GLN A 83 2.67 -3.43 -8.43
CA GLN A 83 2.25 -3.45 -7.03
C GLN A 83 2.63 -2.13 -6.36
N LEU A 84 1.88 -1.78 -5.32
CA LEU A 84 2.28 -0.75 -4.35
C LEU A 84 2.93 -1.48 -3.17
N SER A 85 4.25 -1.36 -3.07
CA SER A 85 5.03 -1.89 -1.97
C SER A 85 5.00 -0.90 -0.80
N LEU A 86 4.73 -1.40 0.41
CA LEU A 86 4.66 -0.59 1.63
C LEU A 86 5.64 -1.15 2.65
N LEU A 87 6.75 -0.45 2.88
CA LEU A 87 7.72 -0.80 3.91
C LEU A 87 7.30 -0.14 5.23
N TYR A 88 7.12 -0.93 6.29
CA TYR A 88 6.91 -0.43 7.65
C TYR A 88 8.26 -0.24 8.33
N ASP A 89 8.67 1.00 8.53
CA ASP A 89 9.99 1.31 9.08
C ASP A 89 9.98 2.54 9.98
N TRP A 90 10.94 2.62 10.89
CA TRP A 90 11.16 3.74 11.79
C TRP A 90 11.91 4.86 11.07
N MET A 91 11.25 6.00 10.88
CA MET A 91 11.85 7.18 10.28
C MET A 91 12.35 8.15 11.34
N ASP A 92 13.66 8.42 11.37
CA ASP A 92 14.29 9.35 12.32
C ASP A 92 14.23 10.82 11.82
N TYR A 93 13.02 11.34 11.67
CA TYR A 93 12.84 12.75 11.36
C TYR A 93 13.08 13.61 12.60
N ARG A 94 13.81 14.72 12.41
CA ARG A 94 14.19 15.64 13.51
C ARG A 94 13.02 16.17 14.35
N ILE A 95 11.83 16.29 13.75
CA ILE A 95 10.65 16.90 14.39
C ILE A 95 9.67 15.83 14.88
N GLU A 96 9.49 14.74 14.12
CA GLU A 96 8.46 13.74 14.40
C GLU A 96 8.95 12.36 13.93
N PRO A 97 9.87 11.75 14.71
CA PRO A 97 10.30 10.40 14.44
C PRO A 97 9.17 9.42 14.74
N GLY A 98 9.12 8.31 14.01
CA GLY A 98 8.06 7.33 14.20
C GLY A 98 7.99 6.30 13.10
N TYR A 99 7.21 5.25 13.35
CA TYR A 99 6.89 4.24 12.34
C TYR A 99 6.01 4.83 11.25
N ARG A 100 6.35 4.51 9.99
CA ARG A 100 5.68 5.00 8.80
C ARG A 100 5.58 3.90 7.76
N LEU A 101 4.68 4.08 6.80
CA LEU A 101 4.70 3.32 5.57
C LEU A 101 5.45 4.10 4.51
N ALA A 102 6.58 3.58 4.04
CA ALA A 102 7.32 4.08 2.90
C ALA A 102 6.80 3.40 1.63
N PRO A 103 6.11 4.13 0.73
CA PRO A 103 5.55 3.55 -0.48
C PRO A 103 6.58 3.47 -1.61
N GLY A 104 6.49 2.39 -2.40
CA GLY A 104 7.20 2.21 -3.66
C GLY A 104 6.29 1.57 -4.70
N LEU A 105 6.59 1.76 -5.99
CA LEU A 105 5.94 1.01 -7.05
C LEU A 105 6.91 -0.04 -7.60
N THR A 106 6.49 -1.29 -7.55
CA THR A 106 7.26 -2.45 -8.03
C THR A 106 6.54 -3.07 -9.23
N GLN A 107 7.29 -3.66 -10.16
CA GLN A 107 6.75 -4.35 -11.32
C GLN A 107 7.72 -5.42 -11.82
N ASN A 108 7.24 -6.32 -12.67
CA ASN A 108 8.15 -7.19 -13.43
C ASN A 108 9.02 -6.34 -14.38
N ALA A 109 10.26 -6.79 -14.58
CA ALA A 109 11.23 -6.09 -15.43
C ALA A 109 10.80 -6.00 -16.91
N ASP A 110 9.97 -6.95 -17.37
CA ASP A 110 9.46 -6.99 -18.74
C ASP A 110 8.18 -6.16 -18.94
N ASP A 111 7.64 -5.56 -17.88
CA ASP A 111 6.41 -4.75 -17.88
C ASP A 111 6.71 -3.23 -17.88
N ASN A 112 5.72 -2.40 -18.22
CA ASN A 112 5.82 -0.93 -18.17
C ASN A 112 4.60 -0.25 -17.53
N PHE A 113 3.97 -0.94 -16.58
CA PHE A 113 2.76 -0.45 -15.92
C PHE A 113 3.05 0.74 -14.99
N THR A 114 4.20 0.77 -14.32
CA THR A 114 4.60 1.90 -13.46
C THR A 114 4.75 3.18 -14.27
N GLU A 115 5.36 3.12 -15.45
CA GLU A 115 5.49 4.27 -16.36
C GLU A 115 4.13 4.76 -16.85
N LYS A 116 3.24 3.84 -17.22
CA LYS A 116 1.93 4.18 -17.80
C LYS A 116 0.91 4.65 -16.77
N TYR A 117 0.89 4.03 -15.60
CA TYR A 117 -0.21 4.16 -14.64
C TYR A 117 0.25 4.52 -13.22
N GLY A 118 1.55 4.56 -12.94
CA GLY A 118 2.06 4.88 -11.60
C GLY A 118 1.65 6.27 -11.11
N HIS A 119 1.45 7.22 -12.04
CA HIS A 119 0.95 8.56 -11.74
C HIS A 119 -0.37 8.58 -10.96
N LEU A 120 -1.19 7.52 -11.08
CA LEU A 120 -2.46 7.40 -10.36
C LEU A 120 -2.29 7.22 -8.84
N PHE A 121 -1.11 6.76 -8.40
CA PHE A 121 -0.80 6.50 -6.99
C PHE A 121 0.24 7.47 -6.43
N MET A 122 0.54 8.54 -7.19
CA MET A 122 1.45 9.58 -6.77
C MET A 122 0.74 10.60 -5.84
N PRO A 123 1.52 11.34 -5.03
CA PRO A 123 2.95 11.12 -4.76
C PRO A 123 3.18 9.94 -3.81
N LEU A 124 4.34 9.28 -3.97
CA LEU A 124 4.83 8.21 -3.11
C LEU A 124 5.52 8.78 -1.85
N GLU A 125 4.79 9.61 -1.11
CA GLU A 125 5.28 10.18 0.16
C GLU A 125 4.95 9.24 1.33
N HIS A 126 5.77 9.28 2.38
CA HIS A 126 5.56 8.46 3.58
C HIS A 126 4.19 8.70 4.21
N TYR A 127 3.53 7.61 4.61
CA TYR A 127 2.27 7.70 5.35
C TYR A 127 2.52 7.59 6.85
N LYS A 128 1.81 8.43 7.61
CA LYS A 128 1.71 8.35 9.07
C LYS A 128 0.39 7.67 9.43
N ARG A 129 0.38 6.87 10.49
CA ARG A 129 -0.87 6.35 11.02
C ARG A 129 -1.66 7.50 11.60
N ILE A 130 -2.95 7.55 11.28
CA ILE A 130 -3.90 8.43 11.95
C ILE A 130 -4.67 7.54 12.93
N ASP A 131 -4.20 7.50 14.17
CA ASP A 131 -4.95 6.84 15.24
C ASP A 131 -6.26 7.64 15.47
N GLU A 132 -7.38 6.93 15.65
CA GLU A 132 -8.68 7.51 16.03
C GLU A 132 -8.70 8.04 17.46
#